data_AF-A0A933TF78-F1
#
_entry.id   AF-A0A933TF78-F1
#
_cell.length_a   1.000
_cell.length_b   1.000
_cell.length_c   1.000
_cell.angle_alpha   90.00
_cell.angle_beta   90.00
_cell.angle_gamma   90.00
#
_symmetry.space_group_name_H-M   'P 1'
#
loop_
_entity.id
_entity.type
_entity.pdbx_description
1 polymer ?
#
loop_
_entity_poly.entity_id
_entity_poly.type
_entity_poly.pdbx_seq_one_letter_code
_entity_poly.pdbx_strand_id
1 'polypeptide(L)' 'MDTASQETAKTALPEGFPPTVRIKDLKNHIGKEVTLQGWLYNARAKGKLVFLQLRDGSGICQCVAFQGDLAPEVFADA' A
#
# COMPACT_ATOMS: atom_id res chain seq x y z
N MET A 1 39.96 -2.24 18.81
CA MET A 1 40.01 -2.00 17.35
C MET A 1 38.73 -2.58 16.76
N ASP A 2 37.57 -2.17 17.24
CA ASP A 2 36.95 -0.87 16.93
C ASP A 2 36.97 -0.63 15.43
N THR A 3 35.83 -0.85 14.79
CA THR A 3 35.02 0.28 14.32
C THR A 3 33.61 -0.23 14.07
N ALA A 4 32.68 0.26 14.88
CA ALA A 4 31.27 0.27 14.54
C ALA A 4 31.08 1.13 13.30
N SER A 5 30.33 0.63 12.33
CA SER A 5 29.70 1.44 11.30
C SER A 5 28.30 0.89 11.11
N GLN A 6 27.38 1.41 11.91
CA GLN A 6 25.97 1.37 11.58
C GLN A 6 25.75 2.33 10.41
N GLU A 7 25.04 1.92 9.35
CA GLU A 7 24.27 2.89 8.56
C GLU A 7 23.05 2.24 7.87
N THR A 8 21.88 2.73 8.29
CA THR A 8 20.55 2.67 7.66
C THR A 8 19.83 1.33 7.52
N ALA A 9 18.98 1.04 8.51
CA ALA A 9 17.76 0.28 8.33
C ALA A 9 16.83 1.01 7.33
N LYS A 10 17.01 0.76 6.04
CA LYS A 10 15.98 0.98 5.03
C LYS A 10 15.16 -0.29 5.00
N THR A 11 13.99 -0.31 5.64
CA THR A 11 13.05 -1.44 5.62
C THR A 11 12.92 -1.94 4.18
N ALA A 12 13.57 -3.07 3.90
CA ALA A 12 13.54 -3.70 2.61
C ALA A 12 12.12 -4.19 2.39
N LEU A 13 11.43 -3.58 1.42
CA LEU A 13 10.18 -4.08 0.91
C LEU A 13 10.40 -5.55 0.52
N PRO A 14 9.57 -6.51 0.98
CA PRO A 14 9.77 -7.93 0.67
C PRO A 14 9.76 -8.14 -0.84
N GLU A 15 10.77 -8.83 -1.37
CA GLU A 15 10.85 -9.18 -2.79
C GLU A 15 9.77 -10.22 -3.13
N GLY A 16 8.56 -9.75 -3.41
CA GLY A 16 7.41 -10.61 -3.71
C GLY A 16 6.15 -9.86 -4.13
N PHE A 17 6.25 -8.56 -4.44
CA PHE A 17 5.07 -7.79 -4.83
C PHE A 17 4.62 -8.12 -6.26
N PRO A 18 3.31 -8.20 -6.52
CA PRO A 18 2.77 -8.33 -7.87
C PRO A 18 3.16 -7.12 -8.74
N PRO A 19 2.99 -7.20 -10.07
CA PRO A 19 3.40 -6.12 -10.97
C PRO A 19 2.72 -4.79 -10.60
N THR A 20 3.49 -3.71 -10.69
CA THR A 20 2.97 -2.35 -10.51
C THR A 20 2.09 -1.96 -11.69
N VAL A 21 0.86 -1.56 -11.40
CA VAL A 21 -0.16 -1.17 -12.40
C VAL A 21 -0.61 0.26 -12.14
N ARG A 22 -0.93 1.00 -13.21
CA ARG A 22 -1.54 2.34 -13.10
C ARG A 22 -3.05 2.25 -12.93
N ILE A 23 -3.64 3.20 -12.21
CA ILE A 23 -5.07 3.25 -11.92
C ILE A 23 -5.91 3.20 -13.21
N LYS A 24 -5.51 3.94 -14.25
CA LYS A 24 -6.21 3.94 -15.55
C LYS A 24 -6.28 2.55 -16.23
N ASP A 25 -5.35 1.66 -15.91
CA ASP A 25 -5.20 0.35 -16.57
C ASP A 25 -5.85 -0.78 -15.75
N LEU A 26 -6.34 -0.50 -14.54
CA LEU A 26 -6.95 -1.49 -13.63
C LEU A 26 -8.07 -2.32 -14.26
N LYS A 27 -8.81 -1.76 -15.22
CA LYS A 27 -9.86 -2.48 -15.95
C LYS A 27 -9.35 -3.74 -16.66
N ASN A 28 -8.05 -3.81 -16.98
CA ASN A 28 -7.41 -4.96 -17.62
C ASN A 28 -6.91 -6.01 -16.61
N HIS A 29 -7.01 -5.74 -15.31
CA HIS A 29 -6.44 -6.56 -14.22
C HIS A 29 -7.50 -7.03 -13.22
N ILE A 30 -8.76 -7.13 -13.63
CA ILE A 30 -9.85 -7.63 -12.77
C ILE A 30 -9.53 -9.06 -12.30
N GLY A 31 -9.62 -9.28 -10.98
CA GLY A 31 -9.35 -10.57 -10.35
C GLY A 31 -7.87 -10.93 -10.19
N LYS A 32 -6.94 -10.03 -10.51
CA LYS A 32 -5.50 -10.24 -10.35
C LYS A 32 -4.96 -9.43 -9.18
N GLU A 33 -3.97 -9.97 -8.50
CA GLU A 33 -3.16 -9.20 -7.56
C GLU A 33 -2.25 -8.23 -8.33
N VAL A 34 -2.23 -6.97 -7.89
CA VAL A 34 -1.45 -5.89 -8.50
C VAL A 34 -0.93 -4.95 -7.42
N THR A 35 0.17 -4.28 -7.70
CA THR A 35 0.68 -3.22 -6.82
C THR A 35 0.28 -1.87 -7.37
N LEU A 36 -0.30 -1.02 -6.53
CA LEU A 36 -0.58 0.37 -6.86
C LEU A 36 0.41 1.27 -6.12
N GLN A 37 0.93 2.27 -6.82
CA GLN A 37 1.82 3.27 -6.26
C GLN A 37 1.22 4.65 -6.52
N GLY A 38 1.13 5.46 -5.47
CA GLY A 38 0.53 6.78 -5.56
C GLY A 38 0.48 7.49 -4.22
N TRP A 39 -0.30 8.56 -4.19
CA TRP A 39 -0.53 9.39 -3.02
C TRP A 39 -1.91 9.14 -2.47
N LEU A 40 -2.00 9.04 -1.14
CA LEU A 40 -3.28 9.00 -0.46
C LEU A 40 -3.97 10.35 -0.62
N TYR A 41 -5.11 10.37 -1.31
CA TYR A 41 -5.95 11.55 -1.49
C TYR A 41 -6.86 11.78 -0.28
N ASN A 42 -7.42 10.70 0.26
CA ASN A 42 -8.30 10.73 1.42
C ASN A 42 -8.35 9.36 2.08
N ALA A 43 -8.58 9.31 3.38
CA ALA A 43 -8.84 8.09 4.13
C ALA A 43 -10.01 8.31 5.09
N ARG A 44 -10.88 7.33 5.19
CA ARG A 44 -11.92 7.30 6.22
C ARG A 44 -12.05 5.92 6.81
N ALA A 45 -12.17 5.85 8.13
CA ALA A 45 -12.43 4.62 8.86
C ALA A 45 -13.91 4.52 9.23
N LYS A 46 -14.48 3.32 9.14
CA LYS A 46 -15.82 3.00 9.64
C LYS A 46 -15.79 1.61 10.29
N GLY A 47 -15.70 1.58 11.62
CA GLY A 47 -15.57 0.34 12.36
C GLY A 47 -14.25 -0.37 12.02
N LYS A 48 -14.34 -1.58 11.45
CA LYS A 48 -13.18 -2.40 11.06
C LYS A 48 -12.75 -2.23 9.60
N LEU A 49 -13.39 -1.32 8.86
CA LEU A 49 -13.09 -1.05 7.46
C LEU A 49 -12.45 0.33 7.31
N VAL A 50 -11.42 0.40 6.49
CA VAL A 50 -10.79 1.65 6.06
C VAL A 50 -10.98 1.80 4.57
N PHE A 51 -11.49 2.95 4.16
CA PHE A 51 -11.66 3.33 2.77
C PHE A 51 -10.59 4.34 2.43
N LEU A 52 -9.62 3.91 1.64
CA LEU A 52 -8.52 4.71 1.14
C LEU A 52 -8.86 5.18 -0.27
N GLN A 53 -8.64 6.44 -0.58
CA GLN A 53 -8.68 6.96 -1.94
C GLN A 53 -7.24 7.20 -2.39
N LEU A 54 -6.72 6.37 -3.28
CA LEU A 54 -5.35 6.45 -3.80
C LEU A 54 -5.36 7.16 -5.15
N ARG A 55 -4.42 8.10 -5.37
CA ARG A 55 -4.24 8.82 -6.63
C ARG A 55 -2.84 8.60 -7.18
N ASP A 56 -2.70 8.23 -8.44
CA ASP A 56 -1.39 8.00 -9.11
C ASP A 56 -1.12 9.01 -10.25
N GLY A 57 -1.97 10.02 -10.40
CA GLY A 57 -1.92 11.01 -11.48
C GLY A 57 -2.69 10.61 -12.74
N SER A 58 -2.99 9.32 -12.93
CA SER A 58 -3.86 8.82 -14.01
C SER A 58 -5.34 8.74 -13.60
N GLY A 59 -5.62 8.68 -12.31
CA GLY A 59 -6.97 8.68 -11.75
C GLY A 59 -6.97 8.57 -10.23
N ILE A 60 -8.15 8.32 -9.67
CA ILE A 60 -8.34 8.00 -8.25
C ILE A 60 -8.96 6.62 -8.15
N CYS A 61 -8.42 5.76 -7.28
CA CYS A 61 -8.92 4.42 -6.99
C CYS A 61 -9.34 4.34 -5.52
N GLN A 62 -10.51 3.76 -5.25
CA GLN A 62 -10.93 3.47 -3.89
C GLN A 62 -10.45 2.09 -3.49
N CYS A 63 -9.54 2.02 -2.51
CA CYS A 63 -9.10 0.79 -1.88
C CYS A 63 -9.86 0.59 -0.58
N VAL A 64 -10.35 -0.62 -0.34
CA VAL A 64 -11.04 -0.98 0.91
C VAL A 64 -10.16 -1.98 1.64
N ALA A 65 -9.75 -1.60 2.85
CA ALA A 65 -8.95 -2.43 3.74
C ALA A 65 -9.83 -2.90 4.90
N PHE A 66 -9.82 -4.21 5.15
CA PHE A 66 -10.46 -4.80 6.33
C PHE A 66 -9.40 -5.13 7.38
N GLN A 67 -9.61 -4.68 8.60
CA GLN A 67 -8.67 -4.88 9.70
C GLN A 67 -8.39 -6.37 9.99
N GLY A 68 -9.36 -7.26 9.72
CA GLY A 68 -9.17 -8.70 9.94
C GLY A 68 -8.26 -9.39 8.91
N ASP A 69 -8.06 -8.79 7.74
CA ASP A 69 -7.23 -9.35 6.67
C ASP A 69 -5.82 -8.74 6.66
N LEU A 70 -5.56 -7.78 7.55
CA LEU A 70 -4.29 -7.07 7.65
C LEU A 70 -3.54 -7.49 8.90
N ALA A 71 -2.21 -7.61 8.78
CA ALA A 71 -1.36 -7.75 9.95
C ALA A 71 -1.57 -6.55 10.89
N PRO A 72 -1.63 -6.75 12.23
CA PRO A 72 -1.93 -5.68 13.19
C PRO A 72 -1.01 -4.46 13.05
N GLU A 73 0.23 -4.69 12.62
CA GLU A 73 1.26 -3.68 12.41
C GLU A 73 0.94 -2.70 11.27
N VAL A 74 0.18 -3.12 10.26
CA VAL A 74 -0.17 -2.29 9.08
C VAL A 74 -1.31 -1.33 9.38
N PHE A 75 -2.09 -1.60 10.43
CA PHE A 75 -3.26 -0.81 10.79
C PHE A 75 -2.98 0.29 11.82
N ALA A 76 -1.83 0.24 12.52
CA ALA A 76 -1.54 1.13 13.64
C ALA A 76 -1.33 2.61 13.25
N ASP A 77 -1.01 2.88 11.98
CA ASP A 77 -0.62 4.20 11.48
C ASP A 77 -1.60 4.82 10.45
N ALA A 78 -2.82 4.28 10.34
CA ALA A 78 -3.82 4.71 9.33
C ALA A 78 -4.75 5.85 9.79
#